data_AF-A0A7K1GAQ8-F1
#
_entry.id   AF-A0A7K1GAQ8-F1
#
_cell.length_a   1.000
_cell.length_b   1.000
_cell.length_c   1.000
_cell.angle_alpha   90.00
_cell.angle_beta   90.00
_cell.angle_gamma   90.00
#
_symmetry.space_group_name_H-M   'P 1'
#
loop_
_entity.id
_entity.type
_entity.pdbx_description
1 polymer ?
#
loop_
_entity_poly.entity_id
_entity_poly.type
_entity_poly.pdbx_seq_one_letter_code
_entity_poly.pdbx_strand_id
1 'polypeptide(L)'
;MKIGNNKGYLIILVFIITIICFWYILPEYGMMSIATPFYITGLFCYIFGRKWNNKALNPYLHKETGKEVNLKRSHSLFLIKMQYWAIPFIFCATILLSKSINQVDGDLYLIIQNAALVFFFVSLIFVTIKVFENSKYKRYFIIIWSGKGYLIILAFLFTFISLTLLFPTSKHIVAAPFYITALFCFIFGKIRNDKVAETVIDQETGKEVSFKTSDSLFLIKVKYWAFIFIVFAVIITFGSPTRTSKNNVNHKSYFNENF
;
A
#
# COMPACT_ATOMS: atom_id res chain seq x y z
N MET A 1 0.70 -18.16 -18.49
CA MET A 1 1.39 -19.38 -18.06
C MET A 1 2.55 -19.00 -17.13
N LYS A 2 2.50 -19.34 -15.84
CA LYS A 2 3.60 -19.12 -14.87
C LYS A 2 4.10 -20.49 -14.40
N ILE A 3 5.05 -21.07 -15.13
CA ILE A 3 5.73 -22.31 -14.73
C ILE A 3 7.02 -21.90 -14.03
N GLY A 4 6.91 -21.62 -12.74
CA GLY A 4 8.05 -21.29 -11.91
C GLY A 4 7.62 -21.31 -10.46
N ASN A 5 8.33 -22.07 -9.64
CA ASN A 5 8.04 -22.24 -8.22
C ASN A 5 8.06 -20.86 -7.53
N ASN A 6 6.88 -20.26 -7.38
CA ASN A 6 6.76 -18.91 -6.85
C ASN A 6 7.06 -18.97 -5.35
N LYS A 7 8.12 -18.31 -4.92
CA LYS A 7 8.55 -18.31 -3.52
C LYS A 7 7.88 -17.20 -2.70
N GLY A 8 6.92 -16.49 -3.28
CA GLY A 8 6.17 -15.42 -2.59
C GLY A 8 5.48 -15.91 -1.32
N TYR A 9 5.01 -17.15 -1.28
CA TYR A 9 4.37 -17.73 -0.08
C TYR A 9 5.30 -17.76 1.15
N LEU A 10 6.63 -17.77 0.96
CA LEU A 10 7.59 -17.75 2.06
C LEU A 10 7.49 -16.48 2.91
N ILE A 11 7.01 -15.37 2.33
CA ILE A 11 6.78 -14.14 3.09
C ILE A 11 5.70 -14.37 4.16
N ILE A 12 4.57 -14.98 3.78
CA ILE A 12 3.46 -15.28 4.70
C ILE A 12 3.92 -16.29 5.74
N LEU A 13 4.64 -17.33 5.32
CA LEU A 13 5.16 -18.36 6.22
C LEU A 13 6.09 -17.77 7.28
N VAL A 14 7.08 -16.97 6.88
CA VAL A 14 8.02 -16.31 7.80
C VAL A 14 7.28 -15.37 8.75
N PHE A 15 6.31 -14.60 8.24
CA PHE A 15 5.51 -13.71 9.07
C PHE A 15 4.72 -14.46 10.15
N ILE A 16 4.03 -15.56 9.80
CA ILE A 16 3.27 -16.37 10.76
C ILE A 16 4.20 -16.99 11.79
N ILE A 17 5.32 -17.60 11.36
CA ILE A 17 6.28 -18.23 12.28
C ILE A 17 6.83 -17.19 13.25
N THR A 18 7.24 -16.02 12.76
CA THR A 18 7.78 -14.96 13.63
C THR A 18 6.74 -14.43 14.60
N ILE A 19 5.48 -14.23 14.18
CA ILE A 19 4.40 -13.87 15.12
C ILE A 19 4.28 -14.90 16.25
N ILE A 20 4.20 -16.19 15.90
CA ILE A 20 4.05 -17.27 16.89
C ILE A 20 5.25 -17.28 17.84
N CYS A 21 6.48 -17.25 17.31
CA CYS A 21 7.69 -17.24 18.13
C CYS A 21 7.72 -16.05 19.10
N PHE A 22 7.47 -14.82 18.61
CA PHE A 22 7.57 -13.63 19.45
C PHE A 22 6.41 -13.50 20.44
N TRP A 23 5.24 -14.05 20.14
CA TRP A 23 4.14 -14.16 21.09
C TRP A 23 4.53 -14.97 22.32
N TYR A 24 5.25 -16.09 22.13
CA TYR A 24 5.70 -16.94 23.24
C TYR A 24 6.97 -16.42 23.93
N ILE A 25 7.89 -15.79 23.20
CA ILE A 25 9.17 -15.32 23.75
C ILE A 25 9.00 -14.01 24.52
N LEU A 26 8.14 -13.09 24.04
CA LEU A 26 7.99 -11.74 24.60
C LEU A 26 6.53 -11.42 25.00
N PRO A 27 5.86 -12.24 25.84
CA PRO A 27 4.46 -12.00 26.20
C PRO A 27 4.26 -10.67 26.97
N GLU A 28 5.26 -10.22 27.72
CA GLU A 28 5.20 -9.00 28.54
C GLU A 28 5.38 -7.71 27.74
N TYR A 29 5.92 -7.78 26.51
CA TYR A 29 6.32 -6.60 25.74
C TYR A 29 5.21 -6.07 24.80
N GLY A 30 3.97 -6.57 24.95
CA GLY A 30 2.77 -6.02 24.31
C GLY A 30 2.93 -5.71 22.81
N MET A 31 2.79 -4.43 22.42
CA MET A 31 2.90 -4.01 21.01
C MET A 31 4.26 -4.26 20.38
N MET A 32 5.35 -4.33 21.15
CA MET A 32 6.69 -4.61 20.61
C MET A 32 6.82 -6.07 20.12
N SER A 33 6.12 -7.01 20.77
CA SER A 33 6.11 -8.42 20.33
C SER A 33 5.39 -8.59 18.99
N ILE A 34 4.45 -7.69 18.68
CA ILE A 34 3.76 -7.64 17.38
C ILE A 34 4.58 -6.88 16.34
N ALA A 35 5.25 -5.78 16.70
CA ALA A 35 6.07 -4.99 15.77
C ALA A 35 7.30 -5.75 15.25
N THR A 36 7.94 -6.55 16.10
CA THR A 36 9.18 -7.27 15.77
C THR A 36 9.03 -8.24 14.56
N PRO A 37 7.99 -9.08 14.49
CA PRO A 37 7.68 -9.90 13.30
C PRO A 37 7.59 -9.11 11.98
N PHE A 38 7.06 -7.88 12.01
CA PHE A 38 7.01 -7.03 10.82
C PHE A 38 8.41 -6.60 10.37
N TYR A 39 9.29 -6.19 11.30
CA TYR A 39 10.68 -5.86 10.95
C TYR A 39 11.44 -7.05 10.37
N ILE A 40 11.34 -8.22 11.02
CA ILE A 40 12.03 -9.44 10.56
C ILE A 40 11.53 -9.84 9.17
N THR A 41 10.21 -9.84 8.96
CA THR A 41 9.61 -10.17 7.66
C THR A 41 9.99 -9.15 6.60
N GLY A 42 10.03 -7.85 6.93
CA GLY A 42 10.46 -6.81 6.01
C GLY A 42 11.92 -6.97 5.58
N LEU A 43 12.81 -7.24 6.53
CA LEU A 43 14.22 -7.51 6.27
C LEU A 43 14.41 -8.77 5.41
N PHE A 44 13.69 -9.85 5.75
CA PHE A 44 13.67 -11.09 4.97
C PHE A 44 13.23 -10.83 3.52
N CYS A 45 12.14 -10.07 3.32
CA CYS A 45 11.65 -9.68 2.01
C CYS A 45 12.73 -8.98 1.19
N TYR A 46 13.44 -8.01 1.79
CA TYR A 46 14.50 -7.26 1.11
C TYR A 46 15.67 -8.16 0.69
N ILE A 47 16.25 -8.90 1.64
CA ILE A 47 17.45 -9.72 1.43
C ILE A 47 17.17 -10.83 0.41
N PHE A 48 16.14 -11.65 0.66
CA PHE A 48 15.84 -12.79 -0.21
C PHE A 48 15.18 -12.37 -1.50
N GLY A 49 14.38 -11.30 -1.50
CA GLY A 49 13.83 -10.72 -2.71
C GLY A 49 14.92 -10.24 -3.66
N ARG A 50 15.94 -9.53 -3.15
CA ARG A 50 17.10 -9.11 -3.97
C ARG A 50 17.89 -10.32 -4.48
N LYS A 51 18.19 -11.29 -3.61
CA LYS A 51 18.95 -12.50 -3.97
C LYS A 51 18.25 -13.35 -5.03
N TRP A 52 16.93 -13.51 -4.93
CA TRP A 52 16.20 -14.40 -5.83
C TRP A 52 15.72 -13.71 -7.11
N ASN A 53 15.34 -12.42 -7.05
CA ASN A 53 14.85 -11.71 -8.23
C ASN A 53 15.96 -11.10 -9.09
N ASN A 54 17.21 -11.09 -8.64
CA ASN A 54 18.33 -10.61 -9.45
C ASN A 54 19.14 -11.72 -10.14
N LYS A 55 18.78 -12.99 -9.96
CA LYS A 55 19.41 -14.06 -10.74
C LYS A 55 19.06 -13.87 -12.22
N ALA A 56 20.10 -13.75 -13.05
CA ALA A 56 19.96 -13.81 -14.49
C ALA A 56 19.31 -15.15 -14.85
N LEU A 57 18.39 -15.12 -15.80
CA LEU A 57 17.83 -16.33 -16.37
C LEU A 57 18.50 -16.60 -17.71
N ASN A 58 18.48 -17.87 -18.09
CA ASN A 58 18.92 -18.31 -19.42
C ASN A 58 18.11 -17.57 -20.49
N PRO A 59 18.74 -17.15 -21.60
CA PRO A 59 18.05 -16.50 -22.70
C PRO A 59 17.02 -17.43 -23.34
N TYR A 60 15.86 -16.88 -23.72
CA TYR A 60 14.84 -17.56 -24.52
C TYR A 60 14.80 -16.90 -25.90
N LEU A 61 14.61 -17.63 -26.99
CA LEU A 61 14.56 -17.04 -28.34
C LEU A 61 13.12 -16.69 -28.75
N HIS A 62 12.91 -15.46 -29.23
CA HIS A 62 11.64 -14.99 -29.79
C HIS A 62 11.49 -15.52 -31.24
N LYS A 63 10.44 -16.32 -31.47
CA LYS A 63 10.28 -17.14 -32.68
C LYS A 63 10.29 -16.36 -34.01
N GLU A 64 9.64 -15.19 -34.06
CA GLU A 64 9.55 -14.38 -35.29
C GLU A 64 10.76 -13.51 -35.58
N THR A 65 11.45 -13.06 -34.53
CA THR A 65 12.52 -12.06 -34.67
C THR A 65 13.90 -12.68 -34.50
N GLY A 66 13.98 -13.96 -34.08
CA GLY A 66 15.21 -14.60 -33.66
C GLY A 66 15.88 -13.94 -32.45
N LYS A 67 15.23 -12.94 -31.83
CA LYS A 67 15.84 -12.13 -30.77
C LYS A 67 15.76 -12.86 -29.43
N GLU A 68 16.86 -12.86 -28.69
CA GLU A 68 16.86 -13.34 -27.32
C GLU A 68 16.01 -12.43 -26.41
N VAL A 69 14.98 -13.02 -25.80
CA VAL A 69 14.18 -12.45 -24.73
C VAL A 69 14.60 -13.10 -23.42
N ASN A 70 15.27 -12.31 -22.59
CA ASN A 70 15.54 -12.70 -21.21
C ASN A 70 14.26 -12.58 -20.39
N LEU A 71 13.49 -13.66 -20.30
CA LEU A 71 12.42 -13.77 -19.30
C LEU A 71 13.09 -13.76 -17.93
N LYS A 72 12.79 -12.78 -17.07
CA LYS A 72 13.37 -12.65 -15.72
C LYS A 72 12.46 -13.32 -14.69
N ARG A 73 13.02 -14.15 -13.78
CA ARG A 73 12.24 -14.84 -12.75
C ARG A 73 11.80 -13.80 -11.74
N SER A 74 10.51 -13.76 -11.44
CA SER A 74 9.97 -12.86 -10.42
C SER A 74 9.29 -13.69 -9.33
N HIS A 75 10.03 -13.94 -8.25
CA HIS A 75 9.46 -14.36 -6.98
C HIS A 75 8.67 -13.18 -6.41
N SER A 76 7.37 -13.39 -6.27
CA SER A 76 6.43 -12.31 -5.98
C SER A 76 5.28 -12.79 -5.11
N LEU A 77 4.98 -12.02 -4.06
CA LEU A 77 3.76 -12.18 -3.28
C LEU A 77 2.75 -11.14 -3.77
N PHE A 78 1.52 -11.57 -4.04
CA PHE A 78 0.51 -10.78 -4.77
C PHE A 78 1.10 -10.02 -5.97
N LEU A 79 2.13 -10.61 -6.59
CA LEU A 79 2.72 -10.19 -7.86
C LEU A 79 3.57 -8.92 -7.78
N ILE A 80 3.77 -8.39 -6.57
CA ILE A 80 4.90 -7.50 -6.26
C ILE A 80 6.15 -8.36 -6.08
N LYS A 81 7.26 -7.95 -6.70
CA LYS A 81 8.57 -8.55 -6.41
C LYS A 81 8.80 -8.52 -4.89
N MET A 82 9.20 -9.66 -4.36
CA MET A 82 9.40 -9.89 -2.93
C MET A 82 10.15 -8.76 -2.21
N GLN A 83 11.20 -8.16 -2.81
CA GLN A 83 11.97 -7.09 -2.17
C GLN A 83 11.17 -5.82 -1.88
N TYR A 84 10.09 -5.54 -2.61
CA TYR A 84 9.31 -4.32 -2.40
C TYR A 84 8.31 -4.48 -1.25
N TRP A 85 8.01 -5.70 -0.81
CA TRP A 85 7.23 -5.94 0.41
C TRP A 85 7.96 -5.47 1.67
N ALA A 86 9.29 -5.32 1.61
CA ALA A 86 10.05 -4.78 2.74
C ALA A 86 9.52 -3.43 3.23
N ILE A 87 9.11 -2.56 2.31
CA ILE A 87 8.63 -1.21 2.62
C ILE A 87 7.33 -1.23 3.45
N PRO A 88 6.23 -1.88 3.02
CA PRO A 88 5.02 -1.93 3.83
C PRO A 88 5.22 -2.66 5.16
N PHE A 89 6.06 -3.70 5.21
CA PHE A 89 6.35 -4.39 6.47
C PHE A 89 7.08 -3.47 7.47
N ILE A 90 8.17 -2.82 7.04
CA ILE A 90 8.93 -1.89 7.89
C ILE A 90 8.04 -0.71 8.32
N PHE A 91 7.19 -0.21 7.44
CA PHE A 91 6.27 0.87 7.76
C PHE A 91 5.25 0.49 8.85
N CYS A 92 4.59 -0.66 8.69
CA CYS A 92 3.68 -1.18 9.71
C CYS A 92 4.39 -1.39 11.04
N ALA A 93 5.63 -1.90 11.03
CA ALA A 93 6.44 -2.09 12.22
C ALA A 93 6.68 -0.75 12.95
N THR A 94 7.06 0.29 12.21
CA THR A 94 7.32 1.63 12.77
C THR A 94 6.05 2.25 13.36
N ILE A 95 4.87 2.08 12.74
CA ILE A 95 3.59 2.54 13.30
C ILE A 95 3.24 1.78 14.60
N LEU A 96 3.46 0.47 14.62
CA LEU A 96 3.17 -0.33 15.81
C LEU A 96 4.10 0.04 16.96
N LEU A 97 5.39 0.25 16.67
CA LEU A 97 6.38 0.68 17.64
C LEU A 97 6.10 2.10 18.13
N SER A 98 5.69 3.02 17.25
CA SER A 98 5.34 4.38 17.69
C SER A 98 4.19 4.32 18.69
N LYS A 99 3.18 3.47 18.47
CA LYS A 99 2.07 3.32 19.40
C LYS A 99 2.49 2.81 20.77
N SER A 100 3.56 2.01 20.87
CA SER A 100 4.08 1.56 22.16
C SER A 100 4.83 2.66 22.91
N ILE A 101 5.37 3.66 22.21
CA ILE A 101 6.12 4.79 22.80
C ILE A 101 5.17 5.82 23.44
N ASN A 102 3.87 5.84 23.09
CA ASN A 102 2.84 6.75 23.61
C ASN A 102 2.64 6.77 25.14
N GLN A 103 3.37 5.97 25.91
CA GLN A 103 3.43 6.11 27.36
C GLN A 103 4.40 7.23 27.82
N VAL A 104 5.21 7.81 26.93
CA VAL A 104 6.20 8.85 27.23
C VAL A 104 6.04 9.99 26.22
N ASP A 105 5.35 11.07 26.61
CA ASP A 105 5.19 12.36 25.91
C ASP A 105 4.61 12.38 24.47
N GLY A 106 3.37 12.90 24.34
CA GLY A 106 2.55 12.83 23.12
C GLY A 106 2.97 13.71 21.93
N ASP A 107 3.77 14.76 22.13
CA ASP A 107 4.11 15.71 21.05
C ASP A 107 5.23 15.19 20.13
N LEU A 108 6.26 14.56 20.70
CA LEU A 108 7.34 13.92 19.94
C LEU A 108 6.81 12.74 19.10
N TYR A 109 5.83 12.01 19.64
CA TYR A 109 5.17 10.91 18.95
C TYR A 109 4.50 11.34 17.63
N LEU A 110 3.78 12.46 17.65
CA LEU A 110 3.05 12.95 16.48
C LEU A 110 4.03 13.34 15.36
N ILE A 111 5.18 13.90 15.71
CA ILE A 111 6.25 14.24 14.77
C ILE A 111 6.86 12.97 14.15
N ILE A 112 7.22 11.97 14.96
CA ILE A 112 7.81 10.71 14.47
C ILE A 112 6.82 9.95 13.58
N GLN A 113 5.54 9.88 13.97
CA GLN A 113 4.50 9.21 13.18
C GLN A 113 4.31 9.89 11.81
N ASN A 114 4.22 11.22 11.79
CA ASN A 114 4.09 11.98 10.54
C ASN A 114 5.34 11.84 9.66
N ALA A 115 6.54 11.89 10.24
CA ALA A 115 7.79 11.70 9.50
C ALA A 115 7.89 10.30 8.87
N ALA A 116 7.52 9.25 9.62
CA ALA A 116 7.49 7.87 9.11
C ALA A 116 6.47 7.70 7.97
N LEU A 117 5.31 8.36 8.08
CA LEU A 117 4.25 8.34 7.07
C LEU A 117 4.67 9.08 5.80
N VAL A 118 5.31 10.24 5.93
CA VAL A 118 5.93 10.96 4.79
C VAL A 118 7.01 10.10 4.14
N PHE A 119 7.93 9.52 4.92
CA PHE A 119 9.01 8.67 4.40
C PHE A 119 8.47 7.45 3.64
N PHE A 120 7.42 6.81 4.16
CA PHE A 120 6.75 5.70 3.50
C PHE A 120 6.15 6.12 2.16
N PHE A 121 5.44 7.25 2.12
CA PHE A 121 4.86 7.73 0.87
C PHE A 121 5.90 8.16 -0.16
N VAL A 122 6.97 8.83 0.26
CA VAL A 122 8.12 9.14 -0.61
C VAL A 122 8.75 7.87 -1.16
N SER A 123 8.97 6.86 -0.31
CA SER A 123 9.50 5.55 -0.72
C SER A 123 8.57 4.83 -1.70
N LEU A 124 7.26 4.91 -1.48
CA LEU A 124 6.24 4.32 -2.35
C LEU A 124 6.19 5.02 -3.70
N ILE A 125 6.27 6.36 -3.73
CA ILE A 125 6.39 7.15 -4.96
C ILE A 125 7.69 6.77 -5.69
N PHE A 126 8.83 6.73 -5.02
CA PHE A 126 10.11 6.38 -5.62
C PHE A 126 10.10 4.96 -6.20
N VAL A 127 9.55 3.98 -5.49
CA VAL A 127 9.36 2.63 -6.01
C VAL A 127 8.43 2.63 -7.21
N THR A 128 7.33 3.38 -7.18
CA THR A 128 6.40 3.49 -8.31
C THR A 128 7.08 4.07 -9.54
N ILE A 129 7.88 5.13 -9.38
CA ILE A 129 8.65 5.77 -10.46
C ILE A 129 9.72 4.80 -11.00
N LYS A 130 10.55 4.20 -10.14
CA LYS A 130 11.58 3.23 -10.55
C LYS A 130 10.98 2.01 -11.24
N VAL A 131 9.84 1.55 -10.76
CA VAL A 131 9.08 0.47 -11.39
C VAL A 131 8.60 0.88 -12.78
N PHE A 132 8.13 2.11 -12.94
CA PHE A 132 7.67 2.65 -14.22
C PHE A 132 8.83 2.84 -15.21
N GLU A 133 9.96 3.37 -14.76
CA GLU A 133 11.15 3.62 -15.57
C GLU A 133 11.76 2.31 -16.11
N ASN A 134 11.72 1.24 -15.30
CA ASN A 134 12.19 -0.09 -15.71
C ASN A 134 11.17 -0.89 -16.56
N SER A 135 10.01 -0.31 -16.89
CA SER A 135 8.89 -1.02 -17.53
C SER A 135 8.99 -1.10 -19.06
N LYS A 136 10.20 -1.33 -19.60
CA LYS A 136 10.39 -1.73 -21.02
C LYS A 136 9.58 -2.98 -21.41
N TYR A 137 8.99 -3.67 -20.43
CA TYR A 137 8.00 -4.75 -20.56
C TYR A 137 6.61 -4.32 -20.06
N LYS A 138 5.91 -3.51 -20.87
CA LYS A 138 4.53 -3.02 -20.64
C LYS A 138 3.47 -4.11 -20.36
N ARG A 139 3.75 -5.39 -20.64
CA ARG A 139 2.73 -6.46 -20.66
C ARG A 139 2.64 -7.36 -19.42
N TYR A 140 3.51 -7.24 -18.41
CA TYR A 140 3.49 -8.18 -17.27
C TYR A 140 3.29 -7.53 -15.89
N PHE A 141 3.12 -6.21 -15.83
CA PHE A 141 2.80 -5.48 -14.59
C PHE A 141 1.31 -5.59 -14.20
N ILE A 142 0.63 -6.66 -14.62
CA ILE A 142 -0.83 -6.72 -14.82
C ILE A 142 -1.68 -6.74 -13.54
N ILE A 143 -1.15 -7.03 -12.35
CA ILE A 143 -2.03 -7.58 -11.30
C ILE A 143 -2.26 -6.64 -10.10
N ILE A 144 -1.52 -5.54 -9.97
CA ILE A 144 -1.78 -4.55 -8.89
C ILE A 144 -2.20 -3.21 -9.45
N TRP A 145 -1.79 -2.88 -10.65
CA TRP A 145 -2.43 -1.83 -11.41
C TRP A 145 -2.26 -2.13 -12.89
N SER A 146 -3.26 -1.81 -13.69
CA SER A 146 -3.14 -1.78 -15.15
C SER A 146 -3.27 -0.34 -15.62
N GLY A 147 -2.48 0.01 -16.64
CA GLY A 147 -2.46 1.36 -17.20
C GLY A 147 -2.06 2.41 -16.17
N LYS A 148 -2.85 3.47 -16.03
CA LYS A 148 -2.58 4.57 -15.08
C LYS A 148 -3.36 4.46 -13.76
N GLY A 149 -3.65 3.24 -13.30
CA GLY A 149 -4.28 3.02 -11.99
C GLY A 149 -3.50 3.62 -10.82
N TYR A 150 -2.18 3.77 -10.93
CA TYR A 150 -1.33 4.41 -9.93
C TYR A 150 -1.70 5.89 -9.67
N LEU A 151 -2.36 6.58 -10.62
CA LEU A 151 -2.77 7.97 -10.45
C LEU A 151 -3.80 8.15 -9.32
N ILE A 152 -4.53 7.10 -8.97
CA ILE A 152 -5.43 7.11 -7.81
C ILE A 152 -4.64 7.34 -6.52
N ILE A 153 -3.56 6.57 -6.33
CA ILE A 153 -2.70 6.70 -5.15
C ILE A 153 -2.08 8.09 -5.15
N LEU A 154 -1.54 8.54 -6.29
CA LEU A 154 -0.91 9.85 -6.37
C LEU A 154 -1.89 11.00 -6.05
N ALA A 155 -3.11 10.94 -6.57
CA ALA A 155 -4.17 11.92 -6.29
C ALA A 155 -4.56 11.92 -4.80
N PHE A 156 -4.68 10.74 -4.19
CA PHE A 156 -4.94 10.62 -2.76
C PHE A 156 -3.84 11.27 -1.91
N LEU A 157 -2.58 10.96 -2.19
CA LEU A 157 -1.45 11.52 -1.44
C LEU A 157 -1.32 13.01 -1.60
N PHE A 158 -1.47 13.49 -2.84
CA PHE A 158 -1.43 14.91 -3.13
C PHE A 158 -2.52 15.66 -2.36
N THR A 159 -3.77 15.20 -2.44
CA THR A 159 -4.90 15.84 -1.73
C THR A 159 -4.76 15.76 -0.21
N PHE A 160 -4.29 14.63 0.32
CA PHE A 160 -4.02 14.45 1.73
C PHE A 160 -2.98 15.45 2.23
N ILE A 161 -1.80 15.50 1.58
CA ILE A 161 -0.71 16.40 1.97
C ILE A 161 -1.16 17.87 1.85
N SER A 162 -1.74 18.27 0.71
CA SER A 162 -2.20 19.65 0.51
C SER A 162 -3.20 20.10 1.56
N LEU A 163 -4.19 19.28 1.91
CA LEU A 163 -5.19 19.66 2.91
C LEU A 163 -4.60 19.72 4.33
N THR A 164 -3.69 18.80 4.68
CA THR A 164 -3.00 18.85 5.99
C THR A 164 -2.13 20.09 6.14
N LEU A 165 -1.49 20.56 5.05
CA LEU A 165 -0.68 21.77 5.06
C LEU A 165 -1.52 23.04 5.12
N LEU A 166 -2.65 23.08 4.40
CA LEU A 166 -3.50 24.27 4.31
C LEU A 166 -4.35 24.50 5.56
N PHE A 167 -4.70 23.44 6.31
CA PHE A 167 -5.70 23.55 7.37
C PHE A 167 -5.35 22.84 8.69
N PRO A 168 -4.10 22.80 9.18
CA PRO A 168 -3.60 21.85 10.19
C PRO A 168 -4.46 21.58 11.46
N THR A 169 -5.34 22.50 11.87
CA THR A 169 -6.18 22.40 13.08
C THR A 169 -7.59 21.85 12.86
N SER A 170 -8.05 21.64 11.62
CA SER A 170 -9.44 21.18 11.38
C SER A 170 -9.60 19.67 11.47
N LYS A 171 -10.51 19.23 12.34
CA LYS A 171 -10.85 17.80 12.55
C LYS A 171 -11.43 17.14 11.29
N HIS A 172 -12.01 17.92 10.38
CA HIS A 172 -12.65 17.41 9.16
C HIS A 172 -11.66 17.08 8.04
N ILE A 173 -10.37 17.40 8.20
CA ILE A 173 -9.34 17.17 7.18
C ILE A 173 -9.07 15.71 6.93
N VAL A 174 -9.32 14.84 7.91
CA VAL A 174 -9.01 13.42 7.73
C VAL A 174 -9.90 12.77 6.66
N ALA A 175 -11.17 13.19 6.57
CA ALA A 175 -12.12 12.64 5.60
C ALA A 175 -12.06 13.33 4.23
N ALA A 176 -11.72 14.63 4.18
CA ALA A 176 -11.76 15.43 2.95
C ALA A 176 -10.92 14.86 1.77
N PRO A 177 -9.70 14.33 1.96
CA PRO A 177 -8.90 13.70 0.91
C PRO A 177 -9.61 12.52 0.25
N PHE A 178 -10.40 11.76 1.01
CA PHE A 178 -11.17 10.65 0.48
C PHE A 178 -12.27 11.14 -0.46
N TYR A 179 -13.01 12.19 -0.09
CA TYR A 179 -14.03 12.79 -0.96
C TYR A 179 -13.44 13.35 -2.26
N ILE A 180 -12.35 14.11 -2.17
CA ILE A 180 -11.70 14.69 -3.35
C ILE A 180 -11.14 13.58 -4.26
N THR A 181 -10.51 12.57 -3.67
CA THR A 181 -9.98 11.42 -4.42
C THR A 181 -11.10 10.60 -5.07
N ALA A 182 -12.24 10.43 -4.39
CA ALA A 182 -13.41 9.76 -4.94
C ALA A 182 -13.92 10.49 -6.18
N LEU A 183 -14.08 11.81 -6.09
CA LEU A 183 -14.50 12.66 -7.20
C LEU A 183 -13.51 12.57 -8.37
N PHE A 184 -12.21 12.63 -8.08
CA PHE A 184 -11.16 12.43 -9.09
C PHE A 184 -11.26 11.05 -9.75
N CYS A 185 -11.41 9.97 -8.98
CA CYS A 185 -11.54 8.60 -9.51
C CYS A 185 -12.78 8.44 -10.40
N PHE A 186 -13.89 9.09 -10.04
CA PHE A 186 -15.12 9.06 -10.82
C PHE A 186 -14.93 9.76 -12.18
N ILE A 187 -14.45 11.01 -12.17
CA ILE A 187 -14.21 11.80 -13.39
C ILE A 187 -13.17 11.12 -14.28
N PHE A 188 -12.02 10.78 -13.70
CA PHE A 188 -10.92 10.13 -14.43
C PHE A 188 -11.31 8.75 -14.95
N GLY A 189 -12.05 7.98 -14.14
CA GLY A 189 -12.58 6.68 -14.51
C GLY A 189 -13.53 6.76 -15.69
N LYS A 190 -14.42 7.77 -15.73
CA LYS A 190 -15.35 8.02 -16.84
C LYS A 190 -14.62 8.40 -18.13
N ILE A 191 -13.62 9.29 -18.06
CA ILE A 191 -12.87 9.72 -19.25
C ILE A 191 -12.09 8.56 -19.90
N ARG A 192 -11.62 7.59 -19.11
CA ARG A 192 -10.60 6.62 -19.58
C ARG A 192 -11.06 5.18 -19.74
N ASN A 193 -12.01 4.70 -18.93
CA ASN A 193 -12.42 3.28 -19.00
C ASN A 193 -13.41 2.97 -20.14
N ASP A 194 -13.89 3.98 -20.85
CA ASP A 194 -14.86 3.82 -21.95
C ASP A 194 -14.19 3.70 -23.33
N LYS A 195 -12.87 3.51 -23.38
CA LYS A 195 -12.17 3.23 -24.65
C LYS A 195 -12.59 1.87 -25.23
N VAL A 196 -12.77 1.87 -26.56
CA VAL A 196 -13.09 0.68 -27.37
C VAL A 196 -11.95 -0.34 -27.23
N ALA A 197 -12.29 -1.63 -27.17
CA ALA A 197 -11.29 -2.70 -27.07
C ALA A 197 -10.49 -2.81 -28.37
N GLU A 198 -9.17 -3.02 -28.28
CA GLU A 198 -8.34 -3.33 -29.44
C GLU A 198 -8.38 -4.85 -29.67
N THR A 199 -8.73 -5.29 -30.88
CA THR A 199 -8.68 -6.70 -31.27
C THR A 199 -7.29 -7.09 -31.75
N VAL A 200 -6.79 -8.23 -31.27
CA VAL A 200 -5.48 -8.80 -31.64
C VAL A 200 -5.68 -10.27 -31.93
N ILE A 201 -5.06 -10.80 -33.00
CA ILE A 201 -5.22 -12.21 -33.40
C ILE A 201 -4.11 -13.07 -32.77
N ASP A 202 -4.50 -14.17 -32.12
CA ASP A 202 -3.61 -15.20 -31.58
C ASP A 202 -3.06 -16.08 -32.73
N GLN A 203 -1.74 -16.21 -32.81
CA GLN A 203 -1.06 -16.86 -33.94
C GLN A 203 -1.14 -18.38 -33.97
N GLU A 204 -1.24 -19.04 -32.82
CA GLU A 204 -1.32 -20.51 -32.78
C GLU A 204 -2.75 -21.00 -33.06
N THR A 205 -3.74 -20.16 -32.73
CA THR A 205 -5.15 -20.57 -32.78
C THR A 205 -5.96 -19.84 -33.85
N GLY A 206 -5.43 -18.77 -34.44
CA GLY A 206 -6.15 -17.89 -35.36
C GLY A 206 -7.31 -17.13 -34.71
N LYS A 207 -7.44 -17.19 -33.37
CA LYS A 207 -8.56 -16.59 -32.65
C LYS A 207 -8.35 -15.10 -32.43
N GLU A 208 -9.38 -14.31 -32.70
CA GLU A 208 -9.41 -12.90 -32.30
C GLU A 208 -9.59 -12.79 -30.78
N VAL A 209 -8.65 -12.08 -30.15
CA VAL A 209 -8.70 -11.73 -28.73
C VAL A 209 -8.83 -10.22 -28.61
N SER A 210 -10.00 -9.76 -28.16
CA SER A 210 -10.22 -8.34 -27.86
C SER A 210 -9.59 -7.98 -26.51
N PHE A 211 -8.55 -7.15 -26.52
CA PHE A 211 -7.93 -6.58 -25.32
C PHE A 211 -8.57 -5.22 -25.00
N LYS A 212 -9.43 -5.21 -23.98
CA LYS A 212 -9.89 -3.95 -23.40
C LYS A 212 -8.83 -3.43 -22.43
N THR A 213 -8.15 -2.35 -22.79
CA THR A 213 -7.22 -1.65 -21.89
C THR A 213 -8.00 -0.89 -20.81
N SER A 214 -8.51 -1.59 -19.81
CA SER A 214 -9.08 -0.93 -18.64
C SER A 214 -7.97 -0.54 -17.67
N ASP A 215 -7.99 0.70 -17.21
CA ASP A 215 -7.16 1.10 -16.08
C ASP A 215 -7.74 0.51 -14.80
N SER A 216 -6.89 -0.14 -14.02
CA SER A 216 -7.30 -0.76 -12.76
C SER A 216 -6.24 -0.54 -11.69
N LEU A 217 -6.67 -0.53 -10.44
CA LEU A 217 -5.83 -0.58 -9.26
C LEU A 217 -6.37 -1.73 -8.39
N PHE A 218 -5.49 -2.61 -7.92
CA PHE A 218 -5.77 -3.91 -7.32
C PHE A 218 -6.85 -4.71 -8.07
N LEU A 219 -6.74 -4.79 -9.40
CA LEU A 219 -7.72 -5.44 -10.31
C LEU A 219 -9.11 -4.79 -10.34
N ILE A 220 -9.34 -3.74 -9.56
CA ILE A 220 -10.59 -2.99 -9.53
C ILE A 220 -10.45 -1.83 -10.51
N LYS A 221 -11.37 -1.73 -11.49
CA LYS A 221 -11.39 -0.63 -12.46
C LYS A 221 -11.41 0.72 -11.73
N VAL A 222 -10.64 1.70 -12.20
CA VAL A 222 -10.51 3.01 -11.53
C VAL A 222 -11.85 3.65 -11.15
N LYS A 223 -12.89 3.50 -11.99
CA LYS A 223 -14.22 4.04 -11.72
C LYS A 223 -14.89 3.50 -10.45
N TYR A 224 -14.58 2.28 -10.02
CA TYR A 224 -15.17 1.67 -8.84
C TYR A 224 -14.47 2.08 -7.54
N TRP A 225 -13.22 2.56 -7.62
CA TRP A 225 -12.53 3.12 -6.46
C TRP A 225 -13.22 4.34 -5.89
N ALA A 226 -13.96 5.10 -6.70
CA ALA A 226 -14.77 6.21 -6.22
C ALA A 226 -15.71 5.79 -5.08
N PHE A 227 -16.45 4.69 -5.25
CA PHE A 227 -17.36 4.18 -4.22
C PHE A 227 -16.61 3.71 -2.97
N ILE A 228 -15.46 3.04 -3.14
CA ILE A 228 -14.62 2.60 -2.02
C ILE A 228 -14.17 3.81 -1.18
N PHE A 229 -13.68 4.88 -1.83
CA PHE A 229 -13.27 6.09 -1.14
C PHE A 229 -14.45 6.81 -0.45
N ILE A 230 -15.64 6.85 -1.05
CA ILE A 230 -16.84 7.41 -0.39
C ILE A 230 -17.19 6.62 0.87
N VAL A 231 -17.16 5.28 0.83
CA VAL A 231 -17.43 4.44 2.01
C VAL A 231 -16.43 4.76 3.13
N PHE A 232 -15.14 4.83 2.83
CA PHE A 232 -14.12 5.23 3.81
C PHE A 232 -14.37 6.63 4.37
N ALA A 233 -14.70 7.60 3.51
CA ALA A 233 -14.98 8.98 3.93
C ALA A 233 -16.16 9.05 4.92
N VAL A 234 -17.24 8.32 4.64
CA VAL A 234 -18.43 8.23 5.51
C VAL A 234 -18.06 7.57 6.85
N ILE A 235 -17.34 6.45 6.83
CA ILE A 235 -16.89 5.76 8.05
C ILE A 235 -16.03 6.70 8.92
N ILE A 236 -15.10 7.45 8.33
CA ILE A 236 -14.24 8.37 9.08
C ILE A 236 -15.05 9.53 9.67
N THR A 237 -15.98 10.07 8.89
CA THR A 237 -16.81 11.23 9.28
C THR A 237 -17.74 10.90 10.44
N PHE A 238 -18.40 9.73 10.42
CA PHE A 238 -19.39 9.35 11.44
C PHE A 238 -18.85 8.41 12.51
N GLY A 239 -17.78 7.67 12.22
CA GLY A 239 -17.19 6.69 13.13
C GLY A 239 -16.18 7.26 14.11
N SER A 240 -15.77 8.53 13.96
CA SER A 240 -14.93 9.21 14.95
C SER A 240 -15.74 9.46 16.21
N PRO A 241 -15.45 8.78 17.34
CA PRO A 241 -16.17 9.03 18.58
C PRO A 241 -15.99 10.52 18.91
N THR A 242 -17.10 11.26 18.93
CA THR A 242 -17.09 12.62 19.47
C THR A 242 -16.52 12.49 20.87
N ARG A 243 -15.34 13.07 21.14
CA ARG A 243 -14.82 13.23 22.50
C ARG A 243 -15.85 14.10 23.23
N THR A 244 -16.90 13.47 23.73
CA THR A 244 -17.86 14.08 24.63
C THR A 244 -17.03 14.48 25.84
N SER A 245 -16.97 15.80 26.07
CA SER A 245 -16.24 16.41 27.16
C SER A 245 -16.69 15.80 28.49
N LYS A 246 -16.01 14.75 28.94
CA LYS A 246 -16.20 14.16 30.28
C LYS A 246 -15.44 14.95 31.36
N ASN A 247 -14.87 16.11 31.02
CA ASN A 247 -14.02 16.89 31.94
C ASN A 247 -14.78 17.87 32.86
N ASN A 248 -16.11 17.89 32.87
CA ASN A 248 -16.87 18.86 33.67
C ASN A 248 -17.39 18.37 35.05
N VAL A 249 -17.01 17.16 35.52
CA VAL A 249 -17.59 16.62 36.78
C VAL A 249 -16.66 16.71 37.99
N ASN A 250 -15.34 16.87 37.85
CA ASN A 250 -14.42 16.71 38.99
C ASN A 250 -13.85 17.99 39.62
N HIS A 251 -14.30 19.19 39.23
CA HIS A 251 -13.81 20.44 39.86
C HIS A 251 -14.69 20.98 41.00
N LYS A 252 -15.82 20.35 41.33
CA LYS A 252 -16.72 20.81 42.41
C LYS A 252 -16.45 20.21 43.81
N SER A 253 -15.52 19.28 43.97
CA SER A 253 -15.33 18.57 45.25
C SER A 253 -14.21 19.12 46.16
N TYR A 254 -13.53 20.22 45.82
CA TYR A 254 -12.44 20.77 46.66
C TYR A 254 -12.78 22.07 47.41
N PHE A 255 -14.03 22.55 47.36
CA PHE A 255 -14.39 23.86 47.93
C PHE A 255 -15.25 23.83 49.19
N ASN A 256 -15.40 22.67 49.87
CA ASN A 256 -16.39 22.56 50.96
C ASN A 256 -15.92 21.84 52.24
N GLU A 257 -14.66 22.02 52.67
CA GLU A 257 -14.18 21.49 53.97
C GLU A 257 -13.66 22.54 54.97
N ASN A 258 -13.90 23.84 54.76
CA ASN A 258 -13.52 24.88 55.73
C ASN A 258 -14.69 25.82 56.05
N PHE A 259 -15.70 25.36 56.80
CA PHE A 259 -16.58 26.19 57.63
C PHE A 259 -17.24 25.35 58.72
#